data_AF-S2ZTV0-F1
#
_entry.id   AF-S2ZTV0-F1
#
_cell.length_a   1.000
_cell.length_b   1.000
_cell.length_c   1.000
_cell.angle_alpha   90.00
_cell.angle_beta   90.00
_cell.angle_gamma   90.00
#
_symmetry.space_group_name_H-M   'P 1'
#
loop_
_entity.id
_entity.type
_entity.pdbx_description
1 polymer ?
#
loop_
_entity_poly.entity_id
_entity_poly.type
_entity_poly.pdbx_seq_one_letter_code
_entity_poly.pdbx_strand_id
1 'polypeptide(L)'
;MEIMNMKLKMMSTLWENTYRVAIEDGQGGYIGTCRVVVNVPLDPSELPPNAPIVEPQMFVLVEDFSFDASKIINFETTLADLLREKFRYQIPHIFFFYPSPHDVLNQEITQS
;
A
#
# COMPACT_ATOMS: atom_id res chain seq x y z
N MET A 1 10.52 -18.12 4.81
CA MET A 1 9.99 -16.78 5.10
C MET A 1 8.58 -16.99 5.62
N GLU A 2 8.25 -16.46 6.79
CA GLU A 2 6.95 -16.73 7.43
C GLU A 2 5.91 -15.73 6.92
N ILE A 3 4.81 -16.25 6.35
CA ILE A 3 3.71 -15.45 5.82
C ILE A 3 2.92 -14.89 7.01
N MET A 4 2.69 -13.57 7.04
CA MET A 4 1.87 -12.96 8.08
C MET A 4 0.39 -13.27 7.83
N ASN A 5 -0.34 -13.75 8.83
CA ASN A 5 -1.77 -13.98 8.67
C ASN A 5 -2.50 -12.62 8.63
N MET A 6 -2.82 -12.12 7.44
CA MET A 6 -3.41 -10.79 7.23
C MET A 6 -4.73 -10.88 6.46
N LYS A 7 -5.67 -10.03 6.84
CA LYS A 7 -6.95 -9.82 6.17
C LYS A 7 -7.09 -8.34 5.80
N LEU A 8 -7.36 -8.08 4.53
CA LEU A 8 -7.54 -6.72 4.01
C LEU A 8 -9.01 -6.31 4.02
N LYS A 9 -9.31 -5.17 4.65
CA LYS A 9 -10.58 -4.45 4.51
C LYS A 9 -10.34 -3.20 3.66
N MET A 10 -10.78 -3.25 2.41
CA MET A 10 -10.52 -2.20 1.42
C MET A 10 -11.78 -1.40 1.12
N MET A 11 -11.65 -0.07 1.03
CA MET A 11 -12.73 0.85 0.69
C MET A 11 -12.25 1.89 -0.32
N SER A 12 -13.05 2.14 -1.35
CA SER A 12 -12.78 3.20 -2.33
C SER A 12 -12.89 4.57 -1.67
N THR A 13 -12.07 5.51 -2.12
CA THR A 13 -12.14 6.91 -1.70
C THR A 13 -12.82 7.77 -2.78
N LEU A 14 -12.95 9.07 -2.52
CA LEU A 14 -13.40 10.03 -3.53
C LEU A 14 -12.31 10.35 -4.57
N TRP A 15 -11.05 9.98 -4.31
CA TRP A 15 -9.98 10.10 -5.27
C TRP A 15 -9.97 8.90 -6.21
N GLU A 16 -9.76 9.19 -7.48
CA GLU A 16 -9.71 8.18 -8.52
C GLU A 16 -8.63 7.13 -8.22
N ASN A 17 -9.00 5.85 -8.41
CA ASN A 17 -8.13 4.69 -8.22
C ASN A 17 -7.40 4.64 -6.87
N THR A 18 -7.96 5.29 -5.86
CA THR A 18 -7.37 5.38 -4.53
C THR A 18 -8.28 4.73 -3.50
N TYR A 19 -7.67 3.87 -2.69
CA TYR A 19 -8.37 3.04 -1.71
C TYR A 19 -7.71 3.18 -0.35
N ARG A 20 -8.52 3.12 0.70
CA ARG A 20 -8.04 2.95 2.06
C ARG A 20 -8.13 1.47 2.43
N VAL A 21 -7.08 0.95 3.05
CA VAL A 21 -6.98 -0.44 3.46
C VAL A 21 -6.67 -0.50 4.94
N ALA A 22 -7.56 -1.12 5.71
CA ALA A 22 -7.28 -1.56 7.06
C ALA A 22 -6.81 -3.02 7.01
N ILE A 23 -5.75 -3.32 7.75
CA ILE A 23 -5.11 -4.62 7.78
C ILE A 23 -5.31 -5.20 9.18
N GLU A 24 -5.93 -6.36 9.23
CA GLU A 24 -6.19 -7.10 10.47
C GLU A 24 -5.47 -8.45 10.44
N ASP A 25 -5.18 -8.99 11.61
CA ASP A 25 -4.80 -10.40 11.73
C ASP A 25 -6.02 -11.32 11.50
N GLY A 26 -5.77 -12.63 11.43
CA GLY A 26 -6.85 -13.61 11.25
C GLY A 26 -7.86 -13.71 12.41
N GLN A 27 -7.62 -13.04 13.53
CA GLN A 27 -8.50 -12.96 14.70
C GLN A 27 -9.19 -11.59 14.84
N GLY A 28 -8.91 -10.63 13.93
CA GLY A 28 -9.46 -9.29 13.94
C GLY A 28 -8.63 -8.26 14.73
N GLY A 29 -7.42 -8.62 15.17
CA GLY A 29 -6.46 -7.69 15.75
C GLY A 29 -5.91 -6.71 14.71
N TYR A 30 -5.70 -5.46 15.10
CA TYR A 30 -5.16 -4.44 14.21
C TYR A 30 -3.69 -4.70 13.87
N ILE A 31 -3.32 -4.56 12.59
CA ILE A 31 -1.92 -4.62 12.13
C ILE A 31 -1.45 -3.27 11.61
N GLY A 32 -2.29 -2.54 10.88
CA GLY A 32 -1.94 -1.26 10.31
C GLY A 32 -2.95 -0.75 9.29
N THR A 33 -2.70 0.47 8.82
CA THR A 33 -3.46 1.07 7.72
C THR A 33 -2.54 1.50 6.59
N CYS A 34 -3.04 1.36 5.36
CA CYS A 34 -2.37 1.90 4.20
C CYS A 34 -3.35 2.53 3.21
N ARG A 35 -2.80 3.41 2.38
CA ARG A 35 -3.46 3.92 1.19
C ARG A 35 -2.89 3.24 -0.03
N VAL A 36 -3.76 2.68 -0.86
CA VAL A 36 -3.39 2.04 -2.11
C VAL A 36 -3.81 2.96 -3.25
N VAL A 37 -2.85 3.38 -4.07
CA VAL A 37 -3.07 4.18 -5.27
C VAL A 37 -2.73 3.32 -6.48
N VAL A 38 -3.71 3.06 -7.32
CA VAL A 38 -3.56 2.27 -8.53
C VAL A 38 -3.36 3.21 -9.72
N ASN A 39 -2.21 3.10 -10.37
CA ASN A 39 -1.88 3.89 -11.54
C ASN A 39 -2.00 2.99 -12.78
N VAL A 40 -3.05 3.23 -13.56
CA VAL A 40 -3.28 2.55 -14.83
C VAL A 40 -2.89 3.51 -15.95
N PRO A 41 -2.18 3.06 -17.00
CA PRO A 41 -1.92 3.90 -18.17
C PRO A 41 -3.24 4.40 -18.78
N LEU A 42 -3.26 5.66 -19.20
CA LEU A 42 -4.38 6.24 -19.94
C LEU A 42 -4.50 5.61 -21.33
N ASP A 43 -5.68 5.74 -21.94
CA ASP A 43 -5.88 5.34 -23.32
C ASP A 43 -4.96 6.17 -24.24
N PRO A 44 -4.25 5.55 -25.22
CA PRO A 44 -3.38 6.28 -26.14
C PRO A 44 -4.08 7.42 -26.91
N SER A 45 -5.40 7.36 -27.11
CA SER A 45 -6.18 8.43 -27.75
C SER A 45 -6.31 9.69 -26.90
N GLU A 46 -6.09 9.59 -25.60
CA GLU A 46 -6.10 10.70 -24.63
C GLU A 46 -4.71 11.35 -24.47
N LEU A 47 -3.70 10.78 -25.11
CA LEU A 47 -2.30 11.17 -24.95
C LEU A 47 -1.75 11.91 -26.18
N PRO A 48 -0.76 12.81 -25.98
CA PRO A 48 -0.08 13.43 -27.10
C PRO A 48 0.70 12.38 -27.93
N PRO A 49 0.98 12.68 -29.21
CA PRO A 49 1.85 11.84 -30.04
C PRO A 49 3.20 11.59 -29.36
N ASN A 50 3.66 10.34 -29.38
CA ASN A 50 4.92 9.87 -28.76
C ASN A 50 4.97 9.93 -27.23
N ALA A 51 3.82 9.92 -26.54
CA ALA A 51 3.81 9.73 -25.09
C ALA A 51 4.57 8.44 -24.69
N PRO A 52 5.36 8.47 -23.61
CA PRO A 52 6.05 7.27 -23.12
C PRO A 52 5.08 6.14 -22.79
N ILE A 53 5.44 4.92 -23.20
CA ILE A 53 4.70 3.71 -22.80
C ILE A 53 5.10 3.37 -21.36
N VAL A 54 4.11 3.21 -20.50
CA VAL A 54 4.28 2.85 -19.09
C VAL A 54 3.44 1.62 -18.76
N GLU A 55 3.91 0.82 -17.81
CA GLU A 55 3.16 -0.33 -17.28
C GLU A 55 2.28 0.10 -16.09
N PRO A 56 1.16 -0.60 -15.84
CA PRO A 56 0.39 -0.39 -14.62
C PRO A 56 1.26 -0.61 -13.37
N GLN A 57 1.06 0.24 -12.36
CA GLN A 57 1.79 0.17 -11.09
C GLN A 57 0.91 0.55 -9.91
N MET A 58 1.26 0.03 -8.73
CA MET A 58 0.56 0.30 -7.48
C MET A 58 1.51 0.95 -6.48
N PHE A 59 1.04 2.01 -5.84
CA PHE A 59 1.72 2.61 -4.70
C PHE A 59 0.96 2.27 -3.43
N VAL A 60 1.67 1.76 -2.44
CA VAL A 60 1.15 1.45 -1.12
C VAL A 60 1.82 2.41 -0.14
N LEU A 61 1.07 3.42 0.29
CA LEU A 61 1.51 4.34 1.33
C LEU A 61 1.10 3.73 2.68
N VAL A 62 2.06 3.17 3.40
CA VAL A 62 1.83 2.56 4.72
C VAL A 62 1.67 3.69 5.74
N GLU A 63 0.45 4.01 6.16
CA GLU A 63 0.17 5.16 7.02
C GLU A 63 0.64 4.92 8.46
N ASP A 64 0.42 3.70 8.98
CA ASP A 64 0.91 3.25 10.28
C ASP A 64 0.98 1.71 10.35
N PHE A 65 1.56 1.21 11.44
CA PHE A 65 1.55 -0.22 11.78
C PHE A 65 1.83 -0.47 13.27
N SER A 66 1.39 -1.63 13.77
CA SER A 66 1.56 -2.07 15.16
C SER A 66 2.42 -3.33 15.28
N PHE A 67 3.57 -3.34 14.60
CA PHE A 67 4.56 -4.42 14.65
C PHE A 67 6.00 -3.90 14.67
N ASP A 68 6.93 -4.74 15.10
CA ASP A 68 8.36 -4.41 15.13
C ASP A 68 8.95 -4.28 13.72
N ALA A 69 9.88 -3.34 13.53
CA ALA A 69 10.48 -3.05 12.22
C ALA A 69 11.13 -4.28 11.56
N SER A 70 11.59 -5.29 12.33
CA SER A 70 12.10 -6.56 11.79
C SER A 70 11.07 -7.33 10.95
N LYS A 71 9.77 -7.05 11.10
CA LYS A 71 8.68 -7.71 10.38
C LYS A 71 8.28 -7.02 9.07
N ILE A 72 8.88 -5.87 8.73
CA ILE A 72 8.53 -5.07 7.54
C ILE A 72 8.57 -5.91 6.26
N ILE A 73 9.64 -6.69 6.05
CA ILE A 73 9.78 -7.52 4.84
C ILE A 73 8.67 -8.57 4.72
N ASN A 74 8.31 -9.22 5.82
CA ASN A 74 7.23 -10.22 5.84
C ASN A 74 5.86 -9.55 5.59
N PHE A 75 5.66 -8.37 6.17
CA PHE A 75 4.47 -7.56 5.99
C PHE A 75 4.30 -7.15 4.51
N GLU A 76 5.32 -6.53 3.91
CA GLU A 76 5.29 -6.08 2.51
C GLU A 76 5.08 -7.26 1.55
N THR A 77 5.80 -8.37 1.75
CA THR A 77 5.67 -9.56 0.92
C THR A 77 4.24 -10.09 0.93
N THR A 78 3.68 -10.26 2.13
CA THR A 78 2.34 -10.83 2.25
C THR A 78 1.26 -9.85 1.78
N LEU A 79 1.43 -8.55 2.05
CA LEU A 79 0.49 -7.51 1.61
C LEU A 79 0.50 -7.39 0.07
N ALA A 80 1.68 -7.45 -0.55
CA ALA A 80 1.80 -7.43 -2.01
C ALA A 80 1.03 -8.59 -2.65
N ASP A 81 1.15 -9.81 -2.12
CA ASP A 81 0.44 -10.97 -2.65
C ASP A 81 -1.09 -10.85 -2.51
N LEU A 82 -1.57 -10.40 -1.35
CA LEU A 82 -3.00 -10.16 -1.11
C LEU A 82 -3.56 -9.05 -2.02
N LEU A 83 -2.79 -7.99 -2.26
CA LEU A 83 -3.18 -6.92 -3.17
C LEU A 83 -3.18 -7.41 -4.62
N ARG A 84 -2.16 -8.16 -5.06
CA ARG A 84 -2.15 -8.76 -6.41
C ARG A 84 -3.37 -9.62 -6.64
N GLU A 85 -3.76 -10.44 -5.66
CA GLU A 85 -4.98 -11.25 -5.76
C GLU A 85 -6.22 -10.38 -5.92
N LYS A 86 -6.36 -9.31 -5.11
CA LYS A 86 -7.50 -8.37 -5.19
C LYS A 86 -7.61 -7.68 -6.55
N PHE A 87 -6.48 -7.35 -7.17
CA PHE A 87 -6.42 -6.75 -8.50
C PHE A 87 -6.18 -7.78 -9.62
N ARG A 88 -6.45 -9.07 -9.36
CA ARG A 88 -6.40 -10.16 -10.35
C ARG A 88 -5.09 -10.21 -11.13
N TYR A 89 -3.97 -9.89 -10.48
CA TYR A 89 -2.62 -9.90 -11.04
C TYR A 89 -2.41 -8.98 -12.25
N GLN A 90 -3.28 -7.97 -12.44
CA GLN A 90 -3.16 -7.01 -13.55
C GLN A 90 -2.09 -5.92 -13.30
N ILE A 91 -1.61 -5.80 -12.06
CA ILE A 91 -0.65 -4.77 -11.67
C ILE A 91 0.64 -5.48 -11.22
N PRO A 92 1.69 -5.54 -12.07
CA PRO A 92 2.89 -6.32 -11.79
C PRO A 92 3.77 -5.67 -10.70
N HIS A 93 3.88 -4.33 -10.72
CA HIS A 93 4.80 -3.58 -9.87
C HIS A 93 4.07 -2.93 -8.70
N ILE A 94 4.54 -3.20 -7.48
CA ILE A 94 4.03 -2.62 -6.24
C ILE A 94 5.19 -1.96 -5.51
N PHE A 95 5.02 -0.69 -5.14
CA PHE A 95 6.00 0.08 -4.38
C PHE A 95 5.43 0.44 -3.01
N PHE A 96 6.22 0.23 -1.97
CA PHE A 96 5.89 0.60 -0.59
C PHE A 96 6.56 1.92 -0.23
N PHE A 97 5.78 2.82 0.36
CA PHE A 97 6.25 4.09 0.90
C PHE A 97 5.80 4.21 2.34
N TYR A 98 6.68 4.74 3.18
CA TYR A 98 6.41 5.00 4.58
C TYR A 98 6.47 6.52 4.83
N PRO A 99 5.75 7.02 5.86
CA PRO A 99 5.87 8.39 6.34
C PRO A 99 7.34 8.76 6.55
N SER A 100 7.65 10.03 6.37
CA SER A 100 8.99 10.51 6.62
C SER A 100 9.42 10.12 8.03
N PRO A 101 10.67 9.65 8.24
CA PRO A 101 11.18 9.41 9.59
C PRO A 101 11.01 10.63 10.50
N HIS A 102 11.05 11.85 9.95
CA HIS A 102 10.75 13.07 10.70
C HIS A 102 9.34 13.07 11.34
N ASP A 103 8.34 12.55 10.63
CA ASP A 103 6.94 12.54 11.07
C ASP A 103 6.67 11.45 12.12
N VAL A 104 7.53 10.42 12.16
CA VAL A 104 7.44 9.29 13.10
C VAL A 104 8.34 9.50 14.33
N LEU A 105 9.51 10.12 14.17
CA LEU A 105 10.53 10.25 15.23
C LEU A 105 10.35 11.49 16.12
N ASN A 106 9.72 12.58 15.63
CA ASN A 106 9.54 13.80 16.41
C ASN A 106 8.34 13.78 17.37
N GLN A 107 7.58 12.69 17.42
CA GLN A 107 6.49 12.52 18.39
C GLN A 107 7.00 12.34 19.83
N GLU A 108 8.31 12.12 20.04
CA GLU A 108 8.92 11.95 21.37
C GLU A 108 9.43 13.25 22.05
N ILE A 109 9.40 14.43 21.40
CA ILE A 109 10.02 15.66 21.96
C ILE A 109 9.02 16.59 22.68
N THR A 110 7.75 16.22 22.85
CA THR A 110 6.81 17.00 23.69
C THR A 110 6.33 16.21 24.89
N GLN A 111 7.26 15.85 25.78
CA GLN A 111 6.97 15.67 27.19
C GLN A 111 7.75 16.71 27.99
N SER A 112 7.08 17.81 28.32
CA SER A 112 7.45 18.73 29.41
C SER A 112 6.19 19.31 30.00
#